data_AF-A0A1Y5F3X5-F1
#
_entry.id   AF-A0A1Y5F3X5-F1
#
_cell.length_a   1.000
_cell.length_b   1.000
_cell.length_c   1.000
_cell.angle_alpha   90.00
_cell.angle_beta   90.00
_cell.angle_gamma   90.00
#
_symmetry.space_group_name_H-M   'P 1'
#
loop_
_entity.id
_entity.type
_entity.pdbx_description
1 polymer ?
#
loop_
_entity_poly.entity_id
_entity_poly.type
_entity_poly.pdbx_seq_one_letter_code
_entity_poly.pdbx_strand_id
1 'polypeptide(L)'
;VLNPLWYLGSFAIGAAAGKVGDKWSLGFVAETEKQVVKHLGEHLEQISSNDIKSRAVLEQMKVDELHHGSIALEAGGAELPSPVKLVMGAMSKVMTKSSYWL
;
A
#
# COMPACT_ATOMS: atom_id res chain seq x y z
N VAL A 1 -6.65 -14.14 41.92
CA VAL A 1 -7.72 -13.12 41.71
C VAL A 1 -7.34 -12.06 40.67
N LEU A 2 -6.06 -11.71 40.47
CA LEU A 2 -5.64 -10.71 39.45
C LEU A 2 -5.60 -11.24 37.99
N ASN A 3 -5.46 -12.56 37.78
CA ASN A 3 -5.37 -13.14 36.43
C ASN A 3 -6.56 -12.87 35.50
N PRO A 4 -7.83 -12.94 35.95
CA PRO A 4 -8.97 -12.61 35.11
C PRO A 4 -8.95 -11.16 34.62
N LEU A 5 -8.53 -10.23 35.48
CA LEU A 5 -8.42 -8.81 35.14
C LEU A 5 -7.32 -8.57 34.09
N TRP A 6 -6.16 -9.23 34.24
CA TRP A 6 -5.09 -9.17 33.25
C TRP A 6 -5.50 -9.80 31.90
N TYR A 7 -6.26 -10.89 31.90
CA TYR A 7 -6.77 -11.53 30.68
C TYR A 7 -7.79 -10.64 29.97
N LEU A 8 -8.78 -10.11 30.71
CA LEU A 8 -9.77 -9.17 30.17
C LEU A 8 -9.10 -7.89 29.65
N GLY A 9 -8.12 -7.35 30.36
CA GLY A 9 -7.35 -6.19 29.93
C GLY A 9 -6.56 -6.47 28.65
N SER A 10 -5.84 -7.58 28.60
CA SER A 10 -5.09 -8.00 27.39
C SER A 10 -6.01 -8.25 26.21
N PHE A 11 -7.17 -8.89 26.42
CA PHE A 11 -8.17 -9.13 25.39
C PHE A 11 -8.78 -7.82 24.87
N ALA A 12 -9.14 -6.90 25.76
CA ALA A 12 -9.68 -5.59 25.38
C ALA A 12 -8.67 -4.77 24.57
N ILE A 13 -7.39 -4.79 24.97
CA ILE A 13 -6.30 -4.16 24.21
C ILE A 13 -6.15 -4.82 22.84
N GLY A 14 -6.16 -6.16 22.76
CA GLY A 14 -6.06 -6.91 21.50
C GLY A 14 -7.22 -6.62 20.55
N ALA A 15 -8.45 -6.60 21.06
CA ALA A 15 -9.64 -6.27 20.28
C ALA A 15 -9.63 -4.81 19.78
N ALA A 16 -9.21 -3.87 20.63
CA ALA A 16 -9.04 -2.47 20.25
C ALA A 16 -7.94 -2.29 19.20
N ALA A 17 -6.80 -2.97 19.37
CA ALA A 17 -5.69 -2.94 18.43
C ALA A 17 -6.07 -3.57 17.08
N GLY A 18 -6.83 -4.66 17.07
CA GLY A 18 -7.34 -5.29 15.84
C GLY A 18 -8.28 -4.36 15.07
N LYS A 19 -9.26 -3.76 15.77
CA LYS A 19 -10.18 -2.78 15.16
C LYS A 19 -9.46 -1.53 14.63
N VAL A 20 -8.45 -1.06 15.35
CA VAL A 20 -7.58 0.03 14.90
C VAL A 20 -6.69 -0.43 13.74
N GLY A 21 -6.32 -1.70 13.69
CA GLY A 21 -5.49 -2.31 12.66
C GLY A 21 -6.13 -2.26 11.27
N ASP A 22 -7.44 -2.49 11.16
CA ASP A 22 -8.14 -2.54 9.87
C ASP A 22 -7.99 -1.23 9.08
N LYS A 23 -8.20 -0.07 9.71
CA LYS A 23 -8.02 1.24 9.06
C LYS A 23 -6.56 1.50 8.64
N TRP A 24 -5.59 1.04 9.42
CA TRP A 24 -4.18 1.21 9.08
C TRP A 24 -3.76 0.24 7.98
N SER A 25 -4.32 -0.96 7.96
CA SER A 25 -4.12 -1.94 6.89
C SER A 25 -4.66 -1.42 5.55
N LEU A 26 -5.88 -0.88 5.54
CA LEU A 26 -6.43 -0.23 4.36
C LEU A 26 -5.62 1.01 3.95
N GLY A 27 -5.15 1.80 4.92
CA GLY A 27 -4.22 2.91 4.68
C GLY A 27 -2.90 2.48 4.03
N PHE A 28 -2.38 1.31 4.43
CA PHE A 28 -1.19 0.70 3.83
C PHE A 28 -1.42 0.24 2.41
N VAL A 29 -2.58 -0.36 2.11
CA VAL A 29 -2.97 -0.70 0.72
C VAL A 29 -3.01 0.58 -0.10
N ALA A 30 -3.73 1.62 0.33
CA ALA A 30 -3.83 2.89 -0.39
C ALA A 30 -2.46 3.53 -0.70
N GLU A 31 -1.55 3.52 0.27
CA GLU A 31 -0.19 4.06 0.08
C GLU A 31 0.66 3.16 -0.85
N THR A 32 0.47 1.85 -0.80
CA THR A 32 1.13 0.90 -1.71
C THR A 32 0.67 1.14 -3.14
N GLU A 33 -0.64 1.23 -3.38
CA GLU A 33 -1.17 1.49 -4.73
C GLU A 33 -0.67 2.82 -5.29
N LYS A 34 -0.56 3.84 -4.44
CA LYS A 34 0.03 5.12 -4.83
C LYS A 34 1.48 4.97 -5.31
N GLN A 35 2.27 4.11 -4.67
CA GLN A 35 3.65 3.83 -5.08
C GLN A 35 3.70 2.97 -6.35
N VAL A 36 2.78 2.03 -6.53
CA VAL A 36 2.62 1.25 -7.77
C VAL A 36 2.29 2.16 -8.96
N VAL A 37 1.31 3.06 -8.82
CA VAL A 37 0.94 4.03 -9.86
C VAL A 37 2.13 4.90 -10.26
N LYS A 38 2.93 5.34 -9.29
CA LYS A 38 4.17 6.08 -9.57
C LYS A 38 5.15 5.23 -10.36
N HIS A 39 5.37 3.99 -9.93
CA HIS A 39 6.26 3.06 -10.61
C HIS A 39 5.80 2.73 -12.04
N LEU A 40 4.50 2.52 -12.27
CA LEU A 40 3.92 2.32 -13.60
C LEU A 40 4.16 3.54 -14.50
N GLY A 41 4.08 4.76 -13.95
CA GLY A 41 4.45 5.98 -14.67
C GLY A 41 5.92 5.98 -15.10
N GLU A 42 6.84 5.68 -14.19
CA GLU A 42 8.27 5.57 -14.48
C GLU A 42 8.56 4.45 -15.50
N HIS A 43 7.82 3.34 -15.46
CA HIS A 43 7.96 2.23 -16.41
C HIS A 43 7.44 2.61 -17.81
N LEU A 44 6.30 3.31 -17.88
CA LEU A 44 5.75 3.82 -19.15
C LEU A 44 6.70 4.81 -19.85
N GLU A 45 7.55 5.52 -19.11
CA GLU A 45 8.58 6.40 -19.69
C GLU A 45 9.77 5.61 -20.27
N GLN A 46 10.03 4.40 -19.76
CA GLN A 46 11.18 3.58 -20.16
C GLN A 46 10.87 2.59 -21.29
N ILE A 47 9.62 2.12 -21.37
CA ILE A 47 9.23 1.16 -22.41
C ILE A 47 9.15 1.83 -23.79
N SER A 48 9.57 1.09 -24.82
CA SER A 48 9.56 1.55 -26.21
C SER A 48 8.17 2.09 -26.62
N SER A 49 8.15 3.25 -27.28
CA SER A 49 6.92 3.84 -27.81
C SER A 49 6.24 2.97 -28.88
N ASN A 50 6.99 2.05 -29.50
CA ASN A 50 6.46 1.12 -30.49
C ASN A 50 5.81 -0.12 -29.87
N ASP A 51 5.98 -0.37 -28.57
CA ASP A 51 5.30 -1.47 -27.87
C ASP A 51 3.92 -1.03 -27.36
N ILE A 52 3.02 -0.80 -28.31
CA ILE A 52 1.67 -0.31 -28.06
C ILE A 52 0.88 -1.26 -27.15
N LYS A 53 1.11 -2.57 -27.25
CA LYS A 53 0.39 -3.58 -26.46
C LYS A 53 0.75 -3.49 -24.99
N SER A 54 2.04 -3.51 -24.67
CA SER A 54 2.48 -3.42 -23.28
C SER A 54 2.12 -2.07 -22.66
N ARG A 55 2.22 -0.98 -23.43
CA ARG A 55 1.77 0.36 -22.96
C ARG A 55 0.30 0.39 -22.62
N ALA A 56 -0.57 -0.18 -23.46
CA ALA A 56 -2.01 -0.22 -23.20
C ALA A 56 -2.33 -0.99 -21.91
N VAL A 57 -1.62 -2.10 -21.64
CA VAL A 57 -1.79 -2.86 -20.39
C VAL A 57 -1.34 -2.05 -19.18
N LEU A 58 -0.17 -1.41 -19.24
CA LEU A 58 0.35 -0.60 -18.12
C LEU A 58 -0.51 0.64 -17.85
N GLU A 59 -1.07 1.27 -18.89
CA GLU A 59 -1.99 2.39 -18.73
C GLU A 59 -3.31 1.96 -18.08
N GLN A 60 -3.87 0.81 -18.49
CA GLN A 60 -5.06 0.26 -17.83
C GLN A 60 -4.78 -0.08 -16.36
N MET A 61 -3.68 -0.79 -16.10
CA MET A 61 -3.27 -1.14 -14.73
C MET A 61 -3.12 0.11 -13.86
N LYS A 62 -2.54 1.19 -14.40
CA LYS A 62 -2.41 2.46 -13.67
C LYS A 62 -3.77 3.04 -13.26
N VAL A 63 -4.79 2.92 -14.11
CA VAL A 63 -6.16 3.36 -13.79
C VAL A 63 -6.77 2.47 -12.71
N ASP A 64 -6.57 1.16 -12.82
CA ASP A 64 -7.09 0.18 -11.86
C ASP A 64 -6.50 0.42 -10.46
N GLU A 65 -5.18 0.60 -10.35
CA GLU A 65 -4.53 0.83 -9.04
C GLU A 65 -4.87 2.19 -8.43
N LEU A 66 -5.08 3.22 -9.25
CA LEU A 66 -5.64 4.50 -8.76
C LEU A 66 -7.02 4.29 -8.12
N HIS A 67 -7.84 3.47 -8.75
CA HIS A 67 -9.16 3.14 -8.24
C HIS A 67 -9.07 2.30 -6.95
N HIS A 68 -8.22 1.28 -6.90
CA HIS A 68 -7.98 0.49 -5.67
C HIS A 68 -7.54 1.36 -4.50
N GLY A 69 -6.61 2.30 -4.73
CA GLY A 69 -6.19 3.26 -3.73
C GLY A 69 -7.35 4.12 -3.21
N SER A 70 -8.23 4.58 -4.12
CA SER A 70 -9.43 5.33 -3.74
C SER A 70 -10.41 4.49 -2.91
N ILE A 71 -10.68 3.25 -3.33
CA ILE A 71 -11.56 2.31 -2.61
C ILE A 71 -11.01 2.04 -1.22
N ALA A 72 -9.71 1.82 -1.08
CA ALA A 72 -9.09 1.56 0.22
C ALA A 72 -9.26 2.73 1.20
N LEU A 73 -9.17 3.97 0.72
CA LEU A 73 -9.45 5.16 1.53
C LEU A 73 -10.94 5.29 1.86
N GLU A 74 -11.82 5.10 0.87
CA GLU A 74 -13.28 5.15 1.06
C GLU A 74 -13.81 4.06 1.99
N ALA A 75 -13.18 2.89 2.00
CA ALA A 75 -13.47 1.77 2.90
C ALA A 75 -13.04 2.03 4.36
N GLY A 76 -12.48 3.21 4.67
CA GLY A 76 -12.04 3.60 6.01
C GLY A 76 -10.53 3.54 6.23
N GLY A 77 -9.75 3.45 5.15
CA GLY A 77 -8.30 3.57 5.21
C GLY A 77 -7.86 4.89 5.81
N ALA A 78 -7.06 4.81 6.87
CA ALA A 78 -6.47 5.99 7.49
C ALA A 78 -5.17 6.37 6.79
N GLU A 79 -4.95 7.67 6.58
CA GLU A 79 -3.68 8.13 6.04
C GLU A 79 -2.52 7.74 6.98
N LEU A 80 -1.54 7.02 6.44
CA LEU A 80 -0.38 6.59 7.22
C LEU A 80 0.46 7.78 7.71
N PRO A 81 1.12 7.69 8.87
CA PRO A 81 2.00 8.75 9.35
C PRO A 81 3.19 8.92 8.40
N SER A 82 3.66 10.14 8.20
CA SER A 82 4.74 10.46 7.26
C SER A 82 6.01 9.61 7.43
N PRO A 83 6.49 9.26 8.65
CA PRO A 83 7.63 8.37 8.81
C PRO A 83 7.43 6.99 8.17
N VAL A 84 6.22 6.44 8.25
CA VAL A 84 5.88 5.12 7.67
C VAL A 84 5.90 5.21 6.15
N LYS A 85 5.30 6.26 5.58
CA LYS A 85 5.33 6.51 4.13
C LYS A 85 6.74 6.63 3.58
N LEU A 86 7.64 7.29 4.32
CA LEU A 86 9.06 7.40 3.94
C LEU A 86 9.75 6.04 3.88
N VAL A 87 9.54 5.20 4.90
CA VAL A 87 10.10 3.83 4.95
C VAL A 87 9.55 2.99 3.79
N MET A 88 8.24 3.03 3.55
CA MET A 88 7.62 2.32 2.43
C MET A 88 8.21 2.77 1.09
N GLY A 89 8.34 4.07 0.87
CA GLY A 89 8.94 4.60 -0.37
C GLY A 89 10.41 4.20 -0.55
N ALA A 90 11.19 4.07 0.53
CA ALA A 90 12.55 3.54 0.46
C ALA A 90 12.54 2.05 0.07
N MET A 91 11.66 1.25 0.68
CA MET A 91 11.50 -0.17 0.36
C MET A 91 11.03 -0.40 -1.07
N SER A 92 10.08 0.39 -1.56
CA SER A 92 9.62 0.34 -2.95
C SER A 92 10.77 0.58 -3.93
N LYS A 93 11.63 1.57 -3.68
CA LYS A 93 12.83 1.81 -4.50
C LYS A 93 13.82 0.64 -4.49
N VAL A 94 13.97 -0.04 -3.35
CA VAL A 94 14.83 -1.24 -3.28
C VAL A 94 14.24 -2.34 -4.14
N MET A 95 12.94 -2.62 -4.01
CA MET A 95 12.26 -3.65 -4.78
C MET A 95 12.35 -3.39 -6.29
N THR A 96 12.04 -2.17 -6.74
CA THR A 96 12.06 -1.83 -8.16
C THR A 96 13.48 -1.85 -8.73
N LYS A 97 14.49 -1.39 -7.99
CA LYS A 97 15.89 -1.49 -8.43
C LYS A 97 16.40 -2.93 -8.47
N SER A 98 16.03 -3.76 -7.50
CA SER A 98 16.41 -5.16 -7.48
C SER A 98 15.87 -5.92 -8.70
N SER A 99 14.65 -5.62 -9.15
CA SER A 99 14.10 -6.22 -10.38
C SER A 99 14.80 -5.80 -11.67
N TYR A 100 15.60 -4.72 -11.69
CA TYR A 100 16.47 -4.42 -12.85
C TYR A 100 17.79 -5.21 -12.84
N TRP A 101 18.19 -5.73 -11.68
CA TRP A 101 19.48 -6.40 -11.50
C TRP A 101 19.41 -7.93 -11.60
N LEU A 102 18.21 -8.49 -11.58
CA LEU A 102 17.93 -9.91 -11.84
C LEU A 102 17.37 -10.07 -13.25
#